data_AF-A0A630N7F4-F1
#
_entry.id   AF-A0A630N7F4-F1
#
_cell.length_a   1.000
_cell.length_b   1.000
_cell.length_c   1.000
_cell.angle_alpha   90.00
_cell.angle_beta   90.00
_cell.angle_gamma   90.00
#
_symmetry.space_group_name_H-M   'P 1'
#
loop_
_entity.id
_entity.type
_entity.pdbx_description
1 polymer ?
#
loop_
_entity_poly.entity_id
_entity_poly.type
_entity_poly.pdbx_seq_one_letter_code
_entity_poly.pdbx_strand_id
1 'polypeptide(L)' 'MENQARLIRLPEVMKKTGFGKAWIYRLISKGCFPQPVKIGLRAVAFVESE' A
#
# COMPACT_ATOMS: atom_id res chain seq x y z
N MET A 1 -4.36 -18.76 14.55
CA MET A 1 -3.59 -17.50 14.58
C MET A 1 -3.95 -16.76 13.30
N GLU A 2 -4.93 -15.86 13.36
CA GLU A 2 -5.36 -15.09 12.20
C GLU A 2 -4.45 -13.88 12.07
N ASN A 3 -3.54 -13.91 11.09
CA ASN A 3 -2.79 -12.73 10.68
C ASN A 3 -3.78 -11.73 10.09
N GLN A 4 -4.21 -10.75 10.88
CA GLN A 4 -5.01 -9.62 10.40
C GLN A 4 -4.13 -8.77 9.48
N ALA A 5 -4.14 -9.10 8.19
CA ALA A 5 -3.57 -8.25 7.15
C ALA A 5 -4.25 -6.86 7.23
N ARG A 6 -3.57 -5.89 7.84
CA ARG A 6 -4.08 -4.52 7.97
C ARG A 6 -4.03 -3.87 6.60
N LEU A 7 -5.19 -3.40 6.14
CA LEU A 7 -5.32 -2.70 4.87
C LEU A 7 -5.19 -1.20 5.12
N ILE A 8 -4.07 -0.62 4.72
CA ILE A 8 -3.79 0.82 4.87
C ILE A 8 -4.02 1.56 3.54
N ARG A 9 -4.51 2.80 3.60
CA ARG A 9 -4.72 3.60 2.38
C ARG A 9 -3.43 4.30 1.94
N LEU A 10 -3.37 4.72 0.67
CA LEU A 10 -2.23 5.47 0.11
C LEU A 10 -1.73 6.63 1.00
N PRO A 11 -2.57 7.52 1.56
CA PRO A 11 -2.08 8.58 2.45
C PRO A 11 -1.41 8.05 3.73
N GLU A 12 -1.84 6.91 4.27
CA GLU A 12 -1.15 6.28 5.41
C GLU A 12 0.18 5.67 5.00
N VAL A 13 0.22 5.04 3.83
CA VAL A 13 1.45 4.51 3.24
C VAL A 13 2.49 5.63 3.08
N MET A 14 2.06 6.79 2.58
CA MET A 14 2.93 7.97 2.45
C MET A 14 3.43 8.46 3.81
N LYS A 15 2.59 8.46 4.85
CA LYS A 15 3.00 8.85 6.21
C LYS A 15 3.98 7.85 6.83
N LYS A 16 3.78 6.54 6.64
CA LYS A 16 4.64 5.49 7.19
C LYS A 16 5.99 5.41 6.49
N THR A 17 5.99 5.50 5.15
CA THR A 17 7.21 5.35 4.35
C THR A 17 7.97 6.66 4.13
N GLY A 18 7.31 7.81 4.32
CA GLY A 18 7.86 9.12 3.95
C GLY A 18 7.96 9.35 2.44
N PHE A 19 7.58 8.37 1.62
CA PHE A 19 7.67 8.48 0.17
C PHE A 19 6.47 9.21 -0.42
N GLY A 20 6.75 10.02 -1.43
CA GLY A 20 5.71 10.62 -2.26
C GLY A 20 4.97 9.58 -3.10
N LYS A 21 3.73 9.91 -3.50
CA LYS A 21 2.88 9.06 -4.36
C LYS A 21 3.61 8.49 -5.58
N ALA A 22 4.38 9.32 -6.30
CA ALA A 22 5.13 8.90 -7.49
C ALA A 22 6.20 7.85 -7.18
N TRP A 23 6.88 7.99 -6.03
CA TRP A 23 7.87 7.02 -5.57
C TRP A 23 7.23 5.69 -5.21
N ILE A 24 6.07 5.71 -4.54
CA ILE A 24 5.32 4.50 -4.22
C ILE A 24 4.95 3.73 -5.49
N TYR A 25 4.39 4.39 -6.51
CA TYR A 25 4.11 3.74 -7.80
C TYR A 25 5.36 3.23 -8.51
N ARG A 26 6.48 3.94 -8.38
CA ARG A 26 7.77 3.48 -8.92
C ARG A 26 8.25 2.21 -8.21
N LEU A 27 8.11 2.14 -6.89
CA LEU A 27 8.48 0.95 -6.11
C LEU A 27 7.54 -0.22 -6.39
N ILE A 28 6.23 0.02 -6.56
CA ILE A 28 5.26 -0.99 -7.02
C ILE A 28 5.72 -1.54 -8.39
N SER A 29 6.04 -0.66 -9.34
CA SER A 29 6.52 -1.07 -10.67
C SER A 29 7.84 -1.84 -10.62
N LYS A 30 8.68 -1.60 -9.61
CA LYS A 30 9.93 -2.34 -9.37
C LYS A 30 9.73 -3.66 -8.62
N GLY A 31 8.52 -3.97 -8.15
CA GLY A 31 8.26 -5.13 -7.29
C GLY A 31 8.81 -4.99 -5.87
N CYS A 32 9.25 -3.78 -5.48
CA CYS A 32 9.79 -3.50 -4.14
C CYS A 32 8.71 -2.99 -3.16
N PHE A 33 7.44 -2.97 -3.57
CA PHE A 33 6.34 -2.52 -2.73
C PHE A 33 5.12 -3.45 -2.90
N PRO A 34 4.33 -3.68 -1.84
CA PRO A 34 3.10 -4.45 -1.95
C PRO A 34 2.16 -3.83 -2.98
N GLN A 35 1.56 -4.69 -3.82
CA GLN A 35 0.61 -4.24 -4.81
C GLN A 35 -0.66 -3.71 -4.14
N PRO A 36 -1.23 -2.60 -4.63
CA PRO A 36 -2.48 -2.08 -4.11
C PRO A 36 -3.63 -3.05 -4.41
N VAL A 37 -4.34 -3.47 -3.37
CA VAL A 37 -5.57 -4.26 -3.45
C VAL A 37 -6.74 -3.32 -3.71
N LYS A 38 -7.54 -3.61 -4.74
CA LYS A 38 -8.78 -2.88 -5.00
C LYS A 38 -9.80 -3.26 -3.93
N ILE A 39 -10.22 -2.29 -3.12
CA ILE A 39 -11.29 -2.45 -2.11
C ILE A 39 -12.63 -1.91 -2.60
N GLY A 40 -12.64 -1.21 -3.75
CA GLY A 40 -13.85 -0.67 -4.35
C GLY A 40 -13.58 -0.02 -5.70
N LEU A 41 -14.63 0.54 -6.30
CA LEU A 41 -14.59 1.08 -7.67
C LEU A 41 -13.54 2.19 -7.88
N ARG A 42 -13.33 3.03 -6.86
CA ARG A 42 -12.36 4.14 -6.86
C ARG A 42 -11.34 4.04 -5.72
N ALA A 43 -11.37 2.96 -4.95
CA ALA A 43 -10.64 2.85 -3.71
C ALA A 43 -9.64 1.69 -3.75
N VAL A 44 -8.41 1.98 -3.35
CA VAL A 44 -7.31 1.02 -3.25
C VAL A 44 -6.71 1.08 -1.86
N ALA A 45 -6.26 -0.07 -1.36
CA ALA A 45 -5.56 -0.22 -0.09
C ALA A 45 -4.30 -1.06 -0.30
N PHE A 46 -3.38 -1.00 0.64
CA PHE A 46 -2.12 -1.74 0.63
C PHE A 46 -2.14 -2.70 1.80
N VAL A 47 -1.64 -3.91 1.56
CA VAL A 47 -1.42 -4.87 2.64
C VAL A 47 -0.21 -4.42 3.43
N GLU A 48 -0.42 -4.11 4.69
CA GLU A 48 0.64 -4.01 5.67
C GLU A 48 1.10 -5.42 6.03
N SER A 49 2.27 -5.79 5.52
CA SER A 49 3.00 -6.96 6.04
C SER A 49 3.73 -6.51 7.31
N GLU A 50 3.49 -7.23 8.40
CA GLU A 50 4.19 -7.09 9.69
C GLU A 50 5.71 -7.29 9.56
#